data_AF-A0A7V2XAR4-F1
#
_entry.id   AF-A0A7V2XAR4-F1
#
_cell.length_a   1.000
_cell.length_b   1.000
_cell.length_c   1.000
_cell.angle_alpha   90.00
_cell.angle_beta   90.00
_cell.angle_gamma   90.00
#
_symmetry.space_group_name_H-M   'P 1'
#
loop_
_entity.id
_entity.type
_entity.pdbx_description
1 polymer ?
#
loop_
_entity_poly.entity_id
_entity_poly.type
_entity_poly.pdbx_seq_one_letter_code
_entity_poly.pdbx_strand_id
1 'polypeptide(L)'
;MLSMSYFIIALFFLSGISTASGKELPKVAVWDLAARNTPEAHAQELTSFLVSEITRLKKYEVYSQENVRTLAGWSAERMKLGCTDTQCLTALGQMDIAKLVSGSVGKIGKRFTVSLNLFDTQKARAENAISRTCGSEDELIELIQASILELLGESPTASIQAKETPPASTSRTAPGEYRDPVTGMEFVLVNGGCYQMGDTFGDGRDDEKPVHEVCLNDFYLGKYEVTVGEFRRFVSETGYRTEAEKGDGCLVYKGGRWEGEGNKNWRDPGFSQDDRHPVTCVSWNDAKAFADWLRGRGGRNYRLPTEAEWEYAARSRGKNHKYSWGAGGPAGNVADASLKRQFPGRPWPIWEGYDDGYVFTAPAGKFAPNELGLYDMTGNVFEWVSDWYHQDYYKSSPKENPQGPGSGQYKVLRGGSWSGSPRDVRASDRDGNDPANRLNIMGFRLAFSPR
;
A
#
# COMPACT_ATOMS: atom_id res chain seq x y z
N MET A 1 -9.32 67.80 -15.96
CA MET A 1 -10.06 67.40 -17.17
C MET A 1 -9.77 65.92 -17.37
N LEU A 2 -10.64 65.04 -16.85
CA LEU A 2 -11.64 64.24 -17.60
C LEU A 2 -10.96 63.30 -18.62
N SER A 3 -11.18 61.98 -18.64
CA SER A 3 -12.41 61.23 -18.35
C SER A 3 -12.11 59.75 -18.04
N MET A 4 -12.85 59.20 -17.07
CA MET A 4 -13.13 57.77 -16.92
C MET A 4 -14.00 57.27 -18.08
N SER A 5 -13.87 55.99 -18.43
CA SER A 5 -14.92 55.23 -19.13
C SER A 5 -14.94 53.80 -18.61
N TYR A 6 -16.02 53.49 -17.88
CA TYR A 6 -16.49 52.16 -17.53
C TYR A 6 -17.01 51.43 -18.77
N PHE A 7 -16.76 50.13 -18.89
CA PHE A 7 -17.54 49.25 -19.75
C PHE A 7 -18.13 48.11 -18.91
N ILE A 8 -19.45 48.13 -18.81
CA ILE A 8 -20.33 47.07 -18.32
C ILE A 8 -20.65 46.18 -19.52
N ILE A 9 -20.40 44.86 -19.44
CA ILE A 9 -21.04 43.89 -20.35
C ILE A 9 -21.47 42.64 -19.55
N ALA A 10 -22.79 42.58 -19.37
CA ALA A 10 -23.73 41.44 -19.31
C ALA A 10 -23.26 40.06 -18.80
N LEU A 11 -23.84 39.66 -17.66
CA LEU A 11 -24.09 38.27 -17.30
C LEU A 11 -25.00 37.60 -18.36
N PHE A 12 -24.53 36.51 -18.96
CA PHE A 12 -25.40 35.53 -19.58
C PHE A 12 -25.68 34.40 -18.58
N PHE A 13 -26.94 34.30 -18.17
CA PHE A 13 -27.50 33.11 -17.56
C PHE A 13 -27.50 31.98 -18.60
N LEU A 14 -26.70 30.93 -18.36
CA LEU A 14 -26.94 29.61 -18.93
C LEU A 14 -27.41 28.70 -17.80
N SER A 15 -28.72 28.56 -17.73
CA SER A 15 -29.41 27.53 -16.95
C SER A 15 -29.12 26.15 -17.52
N GLY A 16 -28.69 25.23 -16.66
CA GLY A 16 -29.11 23.83 -16.68
C GLY A 16 -28.37 22.89 -17.64
N ILE A 17 -27.25 22.35 -17.18
CA ILE A 17 -26.93 20.94 -17.45
C ILE A 17 -26.86 20.25 -16.09
N SER A 18 -27.94 19.55 -15.77
CA SER A 18 -28.05 18.65 -14.63
C SER A 18 -27.23 17.39 -14.94
N THR A 19 -25.99 17.35 -14.46
CA THR A 19 -25.21 16.10 -14.35
C THR A 19 -25.57 15.41 -13.04
N ALA A 20 -25.77 14.09 -13.10
CA ALA A 20 -26.21 13.24 -12.00
C ALA A 20 -25.52 13.55 -10.66
N SER A 21 -26.30 13.93 -9.66
CA SER A 21 -25.87 14.12 -8.27
C SER A 21 -25.47 12.76 -7.67
N GLY A 22 -24.18 12.42 -7.74
CA GLY A 22 -23.58 11.58 -6.71
C GLY A 22 -23.63 12.39 -5.41
N LYS A 23 -24.38 11.93 -4.40
CA LYS A 23 -24.38 12.59 -3.08
C LYS A 23 -22.95 12.55 -2.55
N GLU A 24 -22.34 13.71 -2.32
CA GLU A 24 -21.09 13.81 -1.56
C GLU A 24 -21.28 13.17 -0.18
N LEU A 25 -20.31 12.36 0.24
CA LEU A 25 -20.35 11.70 1.53
C LEU A 25 -20.05 12.73 2.64
N PRO A 26 -20.72 12.65 3.80
CA PRO A 26 -20.37 13.48 4.93
C PRO A 26 -18.92 13.23 5.37
N LYS A 27 -18.16 14.30 5.55
CA LYS A 27 -16.75 14.25 5.96
C LYS A 27 -16.62 14.05 7.46
N VAL A 28 -15.75 13.14 7.88
CA VAL A 28 -15.47 12.84 9.30
C VAL A 28 -13.98 12.94 9.55
N ALA A 29 -13.59 13.75 10.53
CA ALA A 29 -12.22 13.77 11.02
C ALA A 29 -12.04 12.78 12.18
N VAL A 30 -10.86 12.17 12.27
CA VAL A 30 -10.44 11.35 13.41
C VAL A 30 -9.18 11.97 14.02
N TRP A 31 -9.28 12.37 15.28
CA TRP A 31 -8.17 12.87 16.07
C TRP A 31 -7.46 11.73 16.80
N ASP A 32 -6.16 11.87 17.02
CA ASP A 32 -5.37 10.87 17.73
C ASP A 32 -5.93 10.64 19.13
N LEU A 33 -6.05 9.36 19.50
CA LEU A 33 -6.43 8.97 20.85
C LEU A 33 -5.34 9.41 21.83
N ALA A 34 -5.74 10.09 22.89
CA ALA A 34 -4.82 10.43 23.96
C ALA A 34 -4.41 9.16 24.74
N ALA A 35 -3.11 8.93 24.90
CA ALA A 35 -2.57 7.87 25.73
C ALA A 35 -2.71 8.19 27.23
N ARG A 36 -3.38 7.33 27.99
CA ARG A 36 -3.49 7.42 29.46
C ARG A 36 -2.86 6.20 30.12
N ASN A 37 -1.68 6.34 30.70
CA ASN A 37 -0.93 5.22 31.29
C ASN A 37 -0.70 4.06 30.31
N THR A 38 -0.52 4.39 29.03
CA THR A 38 -0.17 3.46 27.94
C THR A 38 0.81 4.17 27.00
N PRO A 39 1.64 3.48 26.21
CA PRO A 39 2.54 4.14 25.25
C PRO A 39 1.78 4.97 24.21
N GLU A 40 2.31 6.13 23.84
CA GLU A 40 1.72 7.02 22.83
C GLU A 40 1.60 6.33 21.46
N ALA A 41 2.60 5.54 21.08
CA ALA A 41 2.59 4.72 19.86
C ALA A 41 1.40 3.74 19.82
N HIS A 42 1.05 3.14 20.96
CA HIS A 42 -0.09 2.22 21.03
C HIS A 42 -1.44 2.95 20.86
N ALA A 43 -1.56 4.18 21.37
CA ALA A 43 -2.74 4.99 21.14
C ALA A 43 -2.87 5.44 19.67
N GLN A 44 -1.74 5.72 19.00
CA GLN A 44 -1.71 6.00 17.57
C GLN A 44 -2.09 4.77 16.72
N GLU A 45 -1.62 3.56 17.07
CA GLU A 45 -2.04 2.31 16.42
C GLU A 45 -3.57 2.13 16.48
N LEU A 46 -4.16 2.34 17.64
CA LEU A 46 -5.61 2.23 17.85
C LEU A 46 -6.39 3.37 17.17
N THR A 47 -5.77 4.53 16.95
CA THR A 47 -6.34 5.60 16.13
C THR A 47 -6.40 5.19 14.66
N SER A 48 -5.33 4.61 14.11
CA SER A 48 -5.31 4.08 12.75
C SER A 48 -6.37 2.99 12.55
N PHE A 49 -6.58 2.14 13.57
CA PHE A 49 -7.67 1.17 13.57
C PHE A 49 -9.05 1.84 13.49
N LEU A 50 -9.30 2.90 14.28
CA LEU A 50 -10.54 3.68 14.18
C LEU A 50 -10.77 4.27 12.78
N VAL A 51 -9.74 4.87 12.18
CA VAL A 51 -9.80 5.40 10.81
C VAL A 51 -10.21 4.32 9.81
N SER A 52 -9.59 3.14 9.92
CA SER A 52 -9.91 1.99 9.06
C SER A 52 -11.37 1.52 9.22
N GLU A 53 -11.85 1.40 10.46
CA GLU A 53 -13.22 0.94 10.74
C GLU A 53 -14.28 1.91 10.20
N ILE A 54 -14.07 3.21 10.34
CA ILE A 54 -14.98 4.23 9.78
C ILE A 54 -14.92 4.21 8.25
N THR A 55 -13.72 4.08 7.67
CA THR A 55 -13.54 4.02 6.21
C THR A 55 -14.27 2.82 5.60
N ARG A 56 -14.28 1.67 6.30
CA ARG A 56 -14.96 0.45 5.84
C ARG A 56 -16.48 0.62 5.68
N LEU A 57 -17.09 1.58 6.39
CA LEU A 57 -18.52 1.85 6.28
C LEU A 57 -18.91 2.39 4.90
N LYS A 58 -17.99 2.99 4.14
CA LYS A 58 -18.24 3.65 2.84
C LYS A 58 -19.35 4.72 2.89
N LYS A 59 -19.69 5.20 4.09
CA LYS A 59 -20.70 6.23 4.36
C LYS A 59 -20.09 7.60 4.62
N TYR A 60 -18.79 7.66 4.82
CA TYR A 60 -18.06 8.85 5.23
C TYR A 60 -16.80 9.00 4.38
N GLU A 61 -16.44 10.24 4.11
CA GLU A 61 -15.10 10.59 3.66
C GLU A 61 -14.24 10.87 4.90
N VAL A 62 -13.21 10.07 5.13
CA VAL A 62 -12.48 10.05 6.41
C VAL A 62 -11.18 10.83 6.30
N TYR A 63 -10.97 11.76 7.23
CA TYR A 63 -9.76 12.57 7.34
C TYR A 63 -9.02 12.24 8.64
N SER A 64 -7.78 11.78 8.54
CA SER A 64 -6.92 11.66 9.72
C SER A 64 -6.50 13.04 10.23
N GLN A 65 -6.01 13.09 11.46
CA GLN A 65 -5.41 14.28 12.06
C GLN A 65 -4.36 14.94 11.14
N GLU A 66 -3.50 14.16 10.47
CA GLU A 66 -2.47 14.68 9.57
C GLU A 66 -3.05 15.20 8.25
N ASN A 67 -4.13 14.58 7.73
CA ASN A 67 -4.84 15.12 6.58
C ASN A 67 -5.44 16.49 6.91
N VAL A 68 -6.08 16.63 8.08
CA VAL A 68 -6.63 17.91 8.55
C VAL A 68 -5.52 18.96 8.70
N ARG A 69 -4.38 18.59 9.30
CA ARG A 69 -3.23 19.49 9.44
C ARG A 69 -2.77 20.04 8.09
N THR A 70 -2.67 19.17 7.10
CA THR A 70 -2.22 19.51 5.74
C THR A 70 -3.21 20.45 5.06
N LEU A 71 -4.51 20.14 5.15
CA LEU A 71 -5.57 20.95 4.54
C LEU A 71 -5.75 22.31 5.20
N ALA A 72 -5.57 22.38 6.52
CA ALA A 72 -5.82 23.58 7.29
C ALA A 72 -4.58 24.48 7.47
N GLY A 73 -3.39 24.00 7.06
CA GLY A 73 -2.12 24.70 7.26
C GLY A 73 -1.76 24.90 8.75
N TRP A 74 -2.21 24.01 9.63
CA TRP A 74 -1.98 24.15 11.08
C TRP A 74 -0.56 23.74 11.47
N SER A 75 0.00 24.45 12.46
CA SER A 75 1.32 24.10 13.02
C SER A 75 1.23 22.77 13.78
N ALA A 76 2.34 22.02 13.82
CA ALA A 76 2.41 20.76 14.57
C ALA A 76 2.12 20.95 16.07
N GLU A 77 2.42 22.12 16.62
CA GLU A 77 2.15 22.47 18.01
C GLU A 77 0.64 22.61 18.29
N ARG A 78 -0.11 23.20 17.35
CA ARG A 78 -1.57 23.29 17.42
C ARG A 78 -2.23 21.90 17.40
N MET A 79 -1.60 20.90 16.77
CA MET A 79 -2.14 19.54 16.68
C MET A 79 -1.99 18.73 17.99
N LYS A 80 -1.00 19.07 18.83
CA LYS A 80 -0.69 18.32 20.06
C LYS A 80 -1.71 18.51 21.20
N LEU A 81 -2.52 19.58 21.15
CA LEU A 81 -3.42 19.95 22.25
C LEU A 81 -4.78 19.22 22.22
N GLY A 82 -4.98 18.31 21.26
CA GLY A 82 -6.31 17.77 20.98
C GLY A 82 -7.17 18.75 20.19
N CYS A 83 -8.28 18.28 19.61
CA CYS A 83 -9.27 19.13 18.95
C CYS A 83 -10.65 18.94 19.58
N THR A 84 -10.90 19.54 20.73
CA THR A 84 -12.22 19.41 21.40
C THR A 84 -12.78 20.73 21.91
N ASP A 85 -12.03 21.82 21.77
CA ASP A 85 -12.52 23.16 22.05
C ASP A 85 -13.36 23.73 20.90
N THR A 86 -14.16 24.74 21.20
CA THR A 86 -15.06 25.38 20.24
C THR A 86 -14.31 25.99 19.05
N GLN A 87 -13.09 26.50 19.25
CA GLN A 87 -12.31 27.13 18.19
C GLN A 87 -11.86 26.08 17.15
N CYS A 88 -11.38 24.93 17.62
CA CYS A 88 -10.96 23.83 16.77
C CYS A 88 -12.16 23.24 16.01
N LEU A 89 -13.26 22.94 16.72
CA LEU A 89 -14.47 22.40 16.11
C LEU A 89 -15.07 23.34 15.05
N THR A 90 -15.10 24.64 15.33
CA THR A 90 -15.58 25.64 14.36
C THR A 90 -14.70 25.67 13.12
N ALA A 91 -13.37 25.58 13.29
CA ALA A 91 -12.45 25.56 12.16
C ALA A 91 -12.61 24.30 11.29
N LEU A 92 -12.86 23.14 11.89
CA LEU A 92 -13.23 21.92 11.14
C LEU A 92 -14.54 22.11 10.39
N GLY A 93 -15.55 22.74 11.02
CA GLY A 93 -16.82 23.03 10.38
C GLY A 93 -16.68 23.94 9.15
N GLN A 94 -15.79 24.94 9.22
CA GLN A 94 -15.46 25.82 8.08
C GLN A 94 -14.77 25.08 6.93
N MET A 95 -14.16 23.92 7.18
CA MET A 95 -13.56 23.04 6.18
C MET A 95 -14.55 21.99 5.64
N ASP A 96 -15.85 22.15 5.93
CA ASP A 96 -16.90 21.21 5.54
C ASP A 96 -16.71 19.79 6.14
N ILE A 97 -15.89 19.67 7.19
CA ILE A 97 -15.84 18.45 8.00
C ILE A 97 -17.08 18.48 8.88
N ALA A 98 -17.94 17.46 8.78
CA ALA A 98 -19.25 17.42 9.44
C ALA A 98 -19.19 16.86 10.86
N LYS A 99 -18.28 15.93 11.12
CA LYS A 99 -18.09 15.31 12.43
C LYS A 99 -16.62 15.18 12.78
N LEU A 100 -16.33 15.14 14.08
CA LEU A 100 -15.02 14.78 14.62
C LEU A 100 -15.16 13.63 15.61
N VAL A 101 -14.34 12.61 15.46
CA VAL A 101 -14.12 11.54 16.44
C VAL A 101 -12.81 11.82 17.17
N SER A 102 -12.83 11.80 18.50
CA SER A 102 -11.61 11.87 19.32
C SER A 102 -11.77 11.06 20.60
N GLY A 103 -10.70 10.86 21.36
CA GLY A 103 -10.81 10.01 22.54
C GLY A 103 -9.53 9.81 23.32
N SER A 104 -9.55 8.81 24.18
CA SER A 104 -8.37 8.33 24.89
C SER A 104 -8.42 6.83 25.07
N VAL A 105 -7.24 6.21 25.06
CA VAL A 105 -7.05 4.82 25.45
C VAL A 105 -6.02 4.74 26.57
N GLY A 106 -6.23 3.83 27.49
CA GLY A 106 -5.36 3.71 28.64
C GLY A 106 -5.43 2.38 29.34
N LYS A 107 -4.54 2.20 30.31
CA LYS A 107 -4.46 1.01 31.14
C LYS A 107 -4.55 1.38 32.61
N ILE A 108 -5.49 0.77 33.33
CA ILE A 108 -5.68 0.95 34.77
C ILE A 108 -5.53 -0.43 35.42
N GLY A 109 -4.39 -0.66 36.08
CA GLY A 109 -4.05 -1.97 36.61
C GLY A 109 -3.93 -3.01 35.49
N LYS A 110 -4.78 -4.03 35.52
CA LYS A 110 -4.84 -5.10 34.49
C LYS A 110 -5.88 -4.85 33.40
N ARG A 111 -6.65 -3.77 33.47
CA ARG A 111 -7.73 -3.48 32.53
C ARG A 111 -7.35 -2.36 31.57
N PHE A 112 -7.79 -2.48 30.34
CA PHE A 112 -7.75 -1.40 29.37
C PHE A 112 -9.03 -0.59 29.45
N THR A 113 -8.94 0.70 29.14
CA THR A 113 -10.05 1.65 29.08
C THR A 113 -9.99 2.37 27.75
N VAL A 114 -11.12 2.43 27.05
CA VAL A 114 -11.30 3.26 25.85
C VAL A 114 -12.41 4.26 26.13
N SER A 115 -12.19 5.51 25.73
CA SER A 115 -13.20 6.56 25.74
C SER A 115 -13.20 7.26 24.39
N LEU A 116 -14.32 7.25 23.68
CA LEU A 116 -14.52 7.89 22.38
C LEU A 116 -15.60 8.97 22.49
N ASN A 117 -15.42 10.06 21.76
CA ASN A 117 -16.32 11.20 21.70
C ASN A 117 -16.58 11.53 20.24
N LEU A 118 -17.83 11.86 19.92
CA LEU A 118 -18.28 12.36 18.63
C LEU A 118 -18.73 13.81 18.80
N PHE A 119 -18.25 14.68 17.92
CA PHE A 119 -18.60 16.09 17.90
C PHE A 119 -19.28 16.45 16.58
N ASP A 120 -20.30 17.30 16.68
CA ASP A 120 -20.89 18.02 15.55
C ASP A 120 -20.10 19.32 15.39
N THR A 121 -19.23 19.36 14.38
CA THR A 121 -18.32 20.49 14.09
C THR A 121 -19.06 21.70 13.55
N GLN A 122 -20.18 21.47 12.85
CA GLN A 122 -21.05 22.55 12.32
C GLN A 122 -21.76 23.30 13.46
N LYS A 123 -22.02 22.61 14.58
CA LYS A 123 -22.58 23.21 15.81
C LYS A 123 -21.54 23.44 16.90
N ALA A 124 -20.28 23.12 16.62
CA ALA A 124 -19.15 23.17 17.55
C ALA A 124 -19.45 22.60 18.96
N ARG A 125 -20.09 21.42 19.02
CA ARG A 125 -20.48 20.79 20.29
C ARG A 125 -20.35 19.26 20.28
N ALA A 126 -20.20 18.66 21.46
CA ALA A 126 -20.28 17.22 21.61
C ALA A 126 -21.69 16.70 21.27
N GLU A 127 -21.75 15.55 20.61
CA GLU A 127 -22.98 14.88 20.19
C GLU A 127 -23.18 13.56 20.93
N ASN A 128 -22.12 12.76 21.07
CA ASN A 128 -22.17 11.47 21.74
C ASN A 128 -20.82 11.12 22.39
N ALA A 129 -20.82 10.28 23.40
CA ALA A 129 -19.61 9.78 24.05
C ALA A 129 -19.81 8.37 24.59
N ILE A 130 -18.81 7.50 24.40
CA ILE A 130 -18.81 6.11 24.86
C ILE A 130 -17.53 5.87 25.65
N SER A 131 -17.64 5.23 26.80
CA SER A 131 -16.48 4.80 27.60
C SER A 131 -16.67 3.37 28.07
N ARG A 132 -15.66 2.52 27.86
CA ARG A 132 -15.72 1.08 28.14
C ARG A 132 -14.38 0.55 28.64
N THR A 133 -14.41 -0.61 29.27
CA THR A 133 -13.21 -1.29 29.79
C THR A 133 -13.20 -2.77 29.44
N CYS A 134 -12.02 -3.32 29.17
CA CYS A 134 -11.81 -4.76 28.90
C CYS A 134 -10.61 -5.32 29.68
N GLY A 135 -10.51 -6.66 29.73
CA GLY A 135 -9.50 -7.38 30.49
C GLY A 135 -8.24 -7.74 29.71
N SER A 136 -8.31 -7.74 28.37
CA SER A 136 -7.19 -8.10 27.49
C SER A 136 -7.06 -7.12 26.31
N GLU A 137 -5.93 -7.23 25.62
CA GLU A 137 -5.63 -6.44 24.43
C GLU A 137 -6.45 -6.89 23.21
N ASP A 138 -6.70 -8.20 23.08
CA ASP A 138 -7.59 -8.74 22.05
C ASP A 138 -9.02 -8.19 22.21
N GLU A 139 -9.54 -8.14 23.44
CA GLU A 139 -10.84 -7.56 23.74
C GLU A 139 -10.87 -6.04 23.46
N LEU A 140 -9.74 -5.34 23.57
CA LEU A 140 -9.66 -3.89 23.37
C LEU A 140 -9.98 -3.51 21.93
N ILE A 141 -9.47 -4.27 20.97
CA ILE A 141 -9.73 -4.03 19.53
C ILE A 141 -11.22 -4.22 19.24
N GLU A 142 -11.82 -5.32 19.71
CA GLU A 142 -13.25 -5.60 19.54
C GLU A 142 -14.11 -4.52 20.20
N LEU A 143 -13.70 -4.06 21.38
CA LEU A 143 -14.39 -3.03 22.13
C LEU A 143 -14.33 -1.67 21.41
N ILE A 144 -13.20 -1.32 20.81
CA ILE A 144 -13.03 -0.10 20.01
C ILE A 144 -13.93 -0.14 18.78
N GLN A 145 -13.93 -1.26 18.05
CA GLN A 145 -14.79 -1.46 16.88
C GLN A 145 -16.27 -1.32 17.24
N ALA A 146 -16.73 -2.02 18.28
CA ALA A 146 -18.12 -1.92 18.73
C ALA A 146 -18.47 -0.49 19.17
N SER A 147 -17.54 0.17 19.86
CA SER A 147 -17.75 1.54 20.35
C SER A 147 -17.86 2.54 19.20
N ILE A 148 -17.04 2.46 18.15
CA ILE A 148 -17.12 3.44 17.06
C ILE A 148 -18.38 3.28 16.20
N LEU A 149 -18.83 2.05 15.98
CA LEU A 149 -20.09 1.79 15.27
C LEU A 149 -21.28 2.38 16.04
N GLU A 150 -21.36 2.07 17.33
CA GLU A 150 -22.41 2.62 18.20
C GLU A 150 -22.33 4.14 18.31
N LEU A 151 -21.11 4.70 18.40
CA LEU A 151 -20.89 6.14 18.49
C LEU A 151 -21.44 6.87 17.26
N LEU A 152 -21.28 6.28 16.07
CA LEU A 152 -21.78 6.81 14.79
C LEU A 152 -23.26 6.48 14.51
N GLY A 153 -23.97 5.86 15.47
CA GLY A 153 -25.36 5.46 15.29
C GLY A 153 -25.54 4.32 14.29
N GLU A 154 -24.47 3.58 14.01
CA GLU A 154 -24.49 2.38 13.17
C GLU A 154 -24.91 1.20 14.03
N SER A 155 -26.05 0.58 13.71
CA SER A 155 -26.46 -0.65 14.37
C SER A 155 -25.38 -1.72 14.17
N PRO A 156 -25.05 -2.53 15.20
CA PRO A 156 -24.21 -3.72 15.03
C PRO A 156 -24.72 -4.64 13.90
N THR A 157 -26.00 -4.54 13.55
CA THR A 157 -26.70 -5.24 12.48
C THR A 157 -26.45 -4.73 11.05
N ALA A 158 -25.68 -3.68 10.83
CA ALA A 158 -25.24 -3.27 9.48
C ALA A 158 -23.83 -3.78 9.11
N SER A 159 -23.17 -4.54 10.00
CA SER A 159 -21.86 -5.16 9.72
C SER A 159 -21.72 -6.59 10.24
N ILE A 160 -22.82 -7.28 10.54
CA ILE A 160 -22.82 -8.73 10.81
C ILE A 160 -23.30 -9.46 9.55
N GLN A 161 -22.46 -9.41 8.51
CA GLN A 161 -22.09 -10.58 7.72
C GLN A 161 -20.56 -10.65 7.77
N ALA A 162 -20.04 -11.23 8.86
CA ALA A 162 -18.72 -11.85 8.98
C ALA A 162 -18.26 -11.85 10.45
N LYS A 163 -19.00 -12.56 11.31
CA LYS A 163 -18.40 -13.16 12.52
C LYS A 163 -19.14 -14.46 12.82
N GLU A 164 -18.89 -15.47 11.99
CA GLU A 164 -18.98 -16.85 12.47
C GLU A 164 -17.63 -17.18 13.08
N THR A 165 -17.62 -17.48 14.39
CA THR A 165 -16.62 -18.36 14.99
C THR A 165 -16.53 -19.60 14.11
N PRO A 166 -15.36 -20.01 13.62
CA PRO A 166 -15.27 -21.01 12.57
C PRO A 166 -15.88 -22.34 13.07
N PRO A 167 -17.03 -22.81 12.52
CA PRO A 167 -17.10 -24.23 12.31
C PRO A 167 -15.95 -24.55 11.35
N ALA A 168 -15.29 -25.68 11.53
CA ALA A 168 -14.35 -26.18 10.53
C ALA A 168 -15.05 -26.22 9.17
N SER A 169 -14.87 -25.15 8.40
CA SER A 169 -15.55 -24.89 7.14
C SER A 169 -14.47 -24.33 6.24
N THR A 170 -14.03 -25.24 5.39
CA THR A 170 -13.26 -24.98 4.19
C THR A 170 -13.85 -23.80 3.43
N SER A 171 -13.29 -22.60 3.64
CA SER A 171 -13.37 -21.51 2.67
C SER A 171 -12.98 -22.13 1.33
N ARG A 172 -13.97 -22.33 0.45
CA ARG A 172 -13.69 -22.63 -0.95
C ARG A 172 -13.12 -21.33 -1.52
N THR A 173 -11.81 -21.14 -1.36
CA THR A 173 -11.02 -20.28 -2.23
C THR A 173 -11.42 -20.61 -3.67
N ALA A 174 -11.46 -19.59 -4.54
CA ALA A 174 -11.65 -19.86 -5.97
C ALA A 174 -10.63 -20.95 -6.39
N PRO A 175 -10.98 -21.87 -7.29
CA PRO A 175 -10.05 -22.93 -7.69
C PRO A 175 -8.68 -22.35 -8.05
N GLY A 176 -7.64 -22.74 -7.30
CA GLY A 176 -6.29 -22.20 -7.45
C GLY A 176 -5.92 -21.05 -6.52
N GLU A 177 -6.80 -20.51 -5.68
CA GLU A 177 -6.41 -19.53 -4.66
C GLU A 177 -6.07 -20.22 -3.33
N TYR A 178 -5.10 -19.66 -2.62
CA TYR A 178 -4.73 -20.07 -1.26
C TYR A 178 -4.66 -18.84 -0.36
N ARG A 179 -5.34 -18.91 0.79
CA ARG A 179 -5.24 -17.89 1.82
C ARG A 179 -4.42 -18.42 2.98
N ASP A 180 -3.33 -17.75 3.31
CA ASP A 180 -2.52 -18.10 4.47
C ASP A 180 -3.35 -17.90 5.75
N PRO A 181 -3.48 -18.92 6.61
CA PRO A 181 -4.36 -18.85 7.78
C PRO A 181 -3.80 -17.94 8.89
N VAL A 182 -2.50 -17.63 8.87
CA VAL A 182 -1.86 -16.81 9.90
C VAL A 182 -2.02 -15.34 9.57
N THR A 183 -1.65 -14.96 8.35
CA THR A 183 -1.54 -13.56 7.89
C THR A 183 -2.76 -13.10 7.10
N GLY A 184 -3.51 -14.03 6.51
CA GLY A 184 -4.58 -13.71 5.58
C GLY A 184 -4.08 -13.36 4.17
N MET A 185 -2.77 -13.45 3.92
CA MET A 185 -2.17 -13.24 2.60
C MET A 185 -2.82 -14.17 1.58
N GLU A 186 -3.21 -13.62 0.43
CA GLU A 186 -3.78 -14.37 -0.68
C GLU A 186 -2.69 -14.72 -1.69
N PHE A 187 -2.76 -15.94 -2.22
CA PHE A 187 -1.86 -16.48 -3.21
C PHE A 187 -2.66 -17.11 -4.35
N VAL A 188 -2.12 -17.02 -5.55
CA VAL A 188 -2.69 -17.58 -6.78
C VAL A 188 -1.80 -18.73 -7.25
N LEU A 189 -2.42 -19.87 -7.54
CA LEU A 189 -1.79 -21.02 -8.19
C LEU A 189 -1.51 -20.65 -9.64
N VAL A 190 -0.23 -20.53 -9.94
CA VAL A 190 0.30 -20.43 -11.28
C VAL A 190 0.61 -21.85 -11.74
N ASN A 191 -0.27 -22.41 -12.58
CA ASN A 191 -0.01 -23.69 -13.23
C ASN A 191 1.23 -23.54 -14.12
N GLY A 192 2.18 -24.44 -13.97
CA GLY A 192 3.43 -24.50 -14.70
C GLY A 192 3.24 -24.71 -16.19
N GLY A 193 4.38 -24.76 -16.87
CA GLY A 193 4.49 -24.83 -18.32
C GLY A 193 5.76 -24.17 -18.80
N CYS A 194 5.94 -24.17 -20.12
CA CYS A 194 7.10 -23.59 -20.78
C CYS A 194 6.76 -22.25 -21.43
N TYR A 195 7.71 -21.32 -21.42
CA TYR A 195 7.58 -20.03 -22.08
C TYR A 195 8.91 -19.49 -22.58
N GLN A 196 8.83 -18.45 -23.41
CA GLN A 196 9.99 -17.71 -23.88
C GLN A 196 10.28 -16.56 -22.91
N MET A 197 11.33 -16.74 -22.10
CA MET A 197 11.79 -15.74 -21.12
C MET A 197 12.70 -14.72 -21.79
N GLY A 198 12.51 -13.44 -21.44
CA GLY A 198 13.30 -12.32 -21.96
C GLY A 198 12.56 -11.41 -22.94
N ASP A 199 13.31 -10.56 -23.63
CA ASP A 199 12.75 -9.54 -24.51
C ASP A 199 12.26 -10.10 -25.85
N THR A 200 10.97 -10.44 -25.90
CA THR A 200 10.27 -10.90 -27.11
C THR A 200 9.78 -9.78 -28.03
N PHE A 201 9.96 -8.51 -27.66
CA PHE A 201 9.50 -7.34 -28.42
C PHE A 201 10.64 -6.59 -29.11
N GLY A 202 11.90 -6.89 -28.76
CA GLY A 202 13.10 -6.37 -29.41
C GLY A 202 13.50 -4.96 -28.97
N ASP A 203 12.88 -4.43 -27.89
CA ASP A 203 13.14 -3.10 -27.34
C ASP A 203 13.79 -3.10 -25.95
N GLY A 204 14.20 -4.28 -25.49
CA GLY A 204 14.92 -4.52 -24.24
C GLY A 204 16.42 -4.32 -24.33
N ARG A 205 17.01 -4.26 -23.15
CA ARG A 205 18.45 -4.17 -22.91
C ARG A 205 19.14 -5.51 -23.24
N ASP A 206 20.47 -5.50 -23.20
CA ASP A 206 21.28 -6.67 -23.57
C ASP A 206 21.19 -7.80 -22.56
N ASP A 207 20.93 -7.47 -21.29
CA ASP A 207 20.76 -8.43 -20.19
C ASP A 207 19.38 -9.10 -20.18
N GLU A 208 18.43 -8.59 -20.97
CA GLU A 208 17.12 -9.22 -21.24
C GLU A 208 17.20 -10.27 -22.37
N LYS A 209 18.41 -10.52 -22.92
CA LYS A 209 18.68 -11.36 -24.09
C LYS A 209 19.74 -12.44 -23.77
N PRO A 210 19.75 -13.57 -24.51
CA PRO A 210 18.79 -13.96 -25.53
C PRO A 210 17.44 -14.38 -24.93
N VAL A 211 16.40 -14.29 -25.76
CA VAL A 211 15.15 -15.00 -25.48
C VAL A 211 15.46 -16.49 -25.45
N HIS A 212 15.02 -17.18 -24.41
CA HIS A 212 15.29 -18.61 -24.21
C HIS A 212 14.08 -19.31 -23.58
N GLU A 213 13.95 -20.61 -23.84
CA GLU A 213 12.85 -21.41 -23.30
C GLU A 213 13.11 -21.78 -21.84
N VAL A 214 12.13 -21.52 -20.98
CA VAL A 214 12.11 -21.91 -19.57
C VAL A 214 10.83 -22.67 -19.28
N CYS A 215 10.94 -23.79 -18.56
CA CYS A 215 9.84 -24.60 -18.08
C CYS A 215 9.78 -24.56 -16.54
N LEU A 216 8.59 -24.31 -16.01
CA LEU A 216 8.35 -24.18 -14.58
C LEU A 216 7.36 -25.22 -14.11
N ASN A 217 7.58 -25.72 -12.90
CA ASN A 217 6.57 -26.46 -12.15
C ASN A 217 5.46 -25.52 -11.66
N ASP A 218 4.37 -26.10 -11.18
CA ASP A 218 3.33 -25.33 -10.48
C ASP A 218 3.90 -24.63 -9.24
N PHE A 219 3.48 -23.39 -9.01
CA PHE A 219 3.81 -22.61 -7.84
C PHE A 219 2.65 -21.70 -7.44
N TYR A 220 2.60 -21.32 -6.17
CA TYR A 220 1.74 -20.24 -5.70
C TYR A 220 2.54 -18.96 -5.63
N LEU A 221 1.95 -17.85 -6.07
CA LEU A 221 2.53 -16.51 -5.99
C LEU A 221 1.57 -15.57 -5.25
N GLY A 222 2.12 -14.66 -4.44
CA GLY A 222 1.35 -13.65 -3.74
C GLY A 222 0.50 -12.84 -4.72
N LYS A 223 -0.80 -12.76 -4.42
CA LYS A 223 -1.79 -12.04 -5.23
C LYS A 223 -1.45 -10.55 -5.38
N TYR A 224 -0.84 -10.00 -4.34
CA TYR A 224 -0.41 -8.62 -4.19
C TYR A 224 1.07 -8.58 -3.75
N GLU A 225 1.72 -7.42 -3.82
CA GLU A 225 2.95 -7.19 -3.05
C GLU A 225 2.67 -7.32 -1.54
N VAL A 226 3.71 -7.61 -0.75
CA VAL A 226 3.59 -7.57 0.71
C VAL A 226 3.28 -6.14 1.14
N THR A 227 2.20 -5.99 1.91
CA THR A 227 1.70 -4.68 2.32
C THR A 227 2.40 -4.16 3.57
N VAL A 228 2.29 -2.85 3.82
CA VAL A 228 2.74 -2.22 5.06
C VAL A 228 2.07 -2.85 6.28
N GLY A 229 0.79 -3.21 6.21
CA GLY A 229 0.06 -3.88 7.29
C GLY A 229 0.63 -5.26 7.61
N GLU A 230 0.88 -6.08 6.59
CA GLU A 230 1.47 -7.42 6.75
C GLU A 230 2.90 -7.34 7.30
N PHE A 231 3.72 -6.43 6.76
CA PHE A 231 5.09 -6.23 7.24
C PHE A 231 5.13 -5.68 8.67
N ARG A 232 4.21 -4.78 9.03
CA ARG A 232 4.09 -4.28 10.40
C ARG A 232 3.82 -5.40 11.38
N ARG A 233 2.97 -6.35 11.03
CA ARG A 233 2.69 -7.52 11.88
C ARG A 233 3.93 -8.38 12.10
N PHE A 234 4.71 -8.62 11.05
CA PHE A 234 6.01 -9.29 11.18
C PHE A 234 6.91 -8.55 12.17
N VAL A 235 7.04 -7.23 12.03
CA VAL A 235 7.90 -6.42 12.91
C VAL A 235 7.39 -6.41 14.35
N SER A 236 6.08 -6.25 14.57
CA SER A 236 5.49 -6.20 15.92
C SER A 236 5.65 -7.51 16.67
N GLU A 237 5.55 -8.64 15.98
CA GLU A 237 5.60 -9.96 16.61
C GLU A 237 7.02 -10.51 16.80
N THR A 238 8.01 -9.94 16.10
CA THR A 238 9.41 -10.39 16.17
C THR A 238 10.36 -9.38 16.79
N GLY A 239 9.96 -8.11 16.89
CA GLY A 239 10.86 -7.00 17.21
C GLY A 239 11.90 -6.74 16.11
N TYR A 240 11.65 -7.19 14.88
CA TYR A 240 12.60 -7.04 13.78
C TYR A 240 12.89 -5.57 13.48
N ARG A 241 14.19 -5.26 13.32
CA ARG A 241 14.66 -3.97 12.80
C ARG A 241 15.21 -4.19 11.40
N THR A 242 14.68 -3.46 10.43
CA THR A 242 15.12 -3.50 9.03
C THR A 242 16.54 -3.00 8.86
N GLU A 243 17.16 -3.30 7.72
CA GLU A 243 18.46 -2.73 7.38
C GLU A 243 18.42 -1.20 7.25
N ALA A 244 17.30 -0.63 6.76
CA ALA A 244 17.09 0.82 6.79
C ALA A 244 17.19 1.38 8.23
N GLU A 245 16.55 0.72 9.19
CA GLU A 245 16.55 1.14 10.60
C GLU A 245 17.87 0.90 11.33
N LYS A 246 18.71 -0.02 10.84
CA LYS A 246 20.04 -0.34 11.42
C LYS A 246 21.16 0.48 10.80
N GLY A 247 21.01 0.85 9.53
CA GLY A 247 22.01 1.56 8.73
C GLY A 247 21.70 3.05 8.62
N ASP A 248 21.93 3.56 7.42
CA ASP A 248 21.83 4.97 7.02
C ASP A 248 20.44 5.33 6.43
N GLY A 249 19.39 4.59 6.81
CA GLY A 249 18.01 4.88 6.47
C GLY A 249 17.58 4.37 5.10
N CYS A 250 16.63 5.03 4.45
CA CYS A 250 16.09 4.65 3.14
C CYS A 250 16.66 5.51 2.03
N LEU A 251 16.91 4.92 0.85
CA LEU A 251 17.32 5.66 -0.32
C LEU A 251 16.07 6.32 -0.93
N VAL A 252 16.06 7.65 -0.95
CA VAL A 252 14.99 8.45 -1.55
C VAL A 252 15.55 9.34 -2.66
N TYR A 253 14.71 9.69 -3.63
CA TYR A 253 15.14 10.52 -4.74
C TYR A 253 15.14 12.01 -4.35
N LYS A 254 16.32 12.63 -4.31
CA LYS A 254 16.51 14.05 -4.02
C LYS A 254 17.51 14.67 -4.99
N GLY A 255 17.22 15.88 -5.48
CA GLY A 255 18.19 16.66 -6.25
C GLY A 255 18.79 15.95 -7.48
N GLY A 256 18.03 15.03 -8.10
CA GLY A 256 18.48 14.28 -9.28
C GLY A 256 19.12 12.92 -9.00
N ARG A 257 19.35 12.54 -7.73
CA ARG A 257 20.03 11.29 -7.36
C ARG A 257 19.34 10.57 -6.19
N TRP A 258 19.66 9.30 -6.02
CA TRP A 258 19.23 8.51 -4.87
C TRP A 258 20.19 8.73 -3.71
N GLU A 259 19.68 9.18 -2.56
CA GLU A 259 20.47 9.49 -1.37
C GLU A 259 19.90 8.77 -0.15
N GLY A 260 20.78 8.26 0.71
CA GLY A 260 20.40 7.66 1.99
C GLY A 260 19.94 8.74 2.97
N GLU A 261 18.72 8.58 3.49
CA GLU A 261 18.14 9.48 4.47
C GLU A 261 17.89 8.73 5.77
N GLY A 262 18.73 8.99 6.78
CA GLY A 262 18.76 8.23 8.04
C GLY A 262 17.45 8.19 8.83
N ASN A 263 16.53 9.13 8.58
CA ASN A 263 15.21 9.16 9.20
C ASN A 263 14.11 8.48 8.36
N LYS A 264 14.42 7.98 7.16
CA LYS A 264 13.48 7.28 6.28
C LYS A 264 13.64 5.78 6.40
N ASN A 265 12.51 5.07 6.40
CA ASN A 265 12.42 3.61 6.49
C ASN A 265 11.01 3.17 6.08
N TRP A 266 10.68 1.89 6.22
CA TRP A 266 9.38 1.34 5.80
C TRP A 266 8.14 1.98 6.48
N ARG A 267 8.29 2.66 7.63
CA ARG A 267 7.19 3.40 8.28
C ARG A 267 7.02 4.82 7.75
N ASP A 268 8.08 5.41 7.24
CA ASP A 268 8.10 6.74 6.63
C ASP A 268 9.08 6.71 5.45
N PRO A 269 8.62 6.31 4.25
CA PRO A 269 9.45 6.22 3.05
C PRO A 269 9.67 7.58 2.37
N GLY A 270 9.20 8.67 2.98
CA GLY A 270 9.23 10.01 2.39
C GLY A 270 7.93 10.42 1.68
N PHE A 271 6.90 9.57 1.74
CA PHE A 271 5.53 9.85 1.29
C PHE A 271 4.54 9.05 2.15
N SER A 272 3.26 9.42 2.11
CA SER A 272 2.22 8.74 2.90
C SER A 272 1.91 7.34 2.35
N GLN A 273 1.89 6.34 3.22
CA GLN A 273 1.39 4.99 2.93
C GLN A 273 0.42 4.58 4.04
N ASP A 274 -0.73 4.02 3.66
CA ASP A 274 -1.57 3.27 4.59
C ASP A 274 -1.23 1.78 4.56
N ASP A 275 -1.89 0.99 5.40
CA ASP A 275 -1.61 -0.44 5.58
C ASP A 275 -1.81 -1.31 4.33
N ARG A 276 -2.50 -0.79 3.32
CA ARG A 276 -2.79 -1.50 2.06
C ARG A 276 -1.76 -1.20 0.98
N HIS A 277 -0.91 -0.19 1.15
CA HIS A 277 0.17 0.07 0.21
C HIS A 277 1.25 -1.01 0.33
N PRO A 278 2.03 -1.26 -0.75
CA PRO A 278 3.18 -2.15 -0.68
C PRO A 278 4.20 -1.61 0.32
N VAL A 279 4.80 -2.49 1.11
CA VAL A 279 5.93 -2.10 1.97
C VAL A 279 7.10 -1.69 1.08
N THR A 280 7.69 -0.53 1.37
CA THR A 280 8.88 -0.01 0.68
C THR A 280 10.03 0.20 1.65
N CYS A 281 11.20 0.63 1.15
CA CYS A 281 12.38 0.83 1.99
C CYS A 281 12.82 -0.45 2.73
N VAL A 282 12.60 -1.60 2.10
CA VAL A 282 13.00 -2.92 2.59
C VAL A 282 14.05 -3.51 1.66
N SER A 283 15.05 -4.14 2.25
CA SER A 283 16.10 -4.81 1.50
C SER A 283 15.73 -6.24 1.12
N TRP A 284 16.56 -6.89 0.30
CA TRP A 284 16.39 -8.31 0.00
C TRP A 284 16.51 -9.16 1.26
N ASN A 285 17.38 -8.76 2.20
CA ASN A 285 17.55 -9.44 3.49
C ASN A 285 16.31 -9.29 4.38
N ASP A 286 15.68 -8.11 4.38
CA ASP A 286 14.42 -7.87 5.09
C ASP A 286 13.28 -8.73 4.51
N ALA A 287 13.18 -8.78 3.18
CA ALA A 287 12.19 -9.58 2.46
C ALA A 287 12.37 -11.09 2.72
N LYS A 288 13.61 -11.57 2.74
CA LYS A 288 13.95 -12.95 3.12
C LYS A 288 13.58 -13.24 4.57
N ALA A 289 13.87 -12.32 5.49
CA ALA A 289 13.53 -12.49 6.91
C ALA A 289 12.01 -12.59 7.13
N PHE A 290 11.23 -11.80 6.39
CA PHE A 290 9.76 -11.91 6.38
C PHE A 290 9.30 -13.28 5.88
N ALA A 291 9.85 -13.77 4.77
CA ALA A 291 9.52 -15.09 4.24
C ALA A 291 9.88 -16.22 5.23
N ASP A 292 11.06 -16.14 5.86
CA ASP A 292 11.52 -17.11 6.86
C ASP A 292 10.62 -17.11 8.11
N TRP A 293 10.18 -15.93 8.57
CA TRP A 293 9.22 -15.80 9.66
C TRP A 293 7.90 -16.49 9.34
N LEU A 294 7.35 -16.25 8.15
CA LEU A 294 6.08 -16.87 7.75
C LEU A 294 6.22 -18.40 7.60
N ARG A 295 7.35 -18.87 7.06
CA ARG A 295 7.68 -20.31 6.98
C ARG A 295 7.70 -20.97 8.36
N GLY A 296 8.21 -20.29 9.38
CA GLY A 296 8.31 -20.81 10.75
C GLY A 296 6.97 -21.06 11.45
N ARG A 297 5.86 -20.56 10.89
CA ARG A 297 4.52 -20.62 11.51
C ARG A 297 3.66 -21.81 11.10
N GLY A 298 4.20 -22.68 10.25
CA GLY A 298 3.53 -23.90 9.81
C GLY A 298 2.44 -23.58 8.79
N GLY A 299 2.68 -23.95 7.54
CA GLY A 299 1.69 -23.77 6.48
C GLY A 299 2.25 -24.16 5.12
N ARG A 300 3.27 -23.42 4.67
CA ARG A 300 3.94 -23.59 3.38
C ARG A 300 5.42 -23.22 3.48
N ASN A 301 6.22 -23.66 2.50
CA ASN A 301 7.62 -23.25 2.38
C ASN A 301 7.73 -21.90 1.66
N TYR A 302 7.36 -20.83 2.36
CA TYR A 302 7.40 -19.47 1.83
C TYR A 302 8.83 -19.03 1.49
N ARG A 303 8.95 -18.35 0.36
CA ARG A 303 10.20 -17.80 -0.19
C ARG A 303 9.90 -16.62 -1.10
N LEU A 304 10.94 -15.92 -1.55
CA LEU A 304 10.81 -15.06 -2.73
C LEU A 304 10.62 -15.93 -3.99
N PRO A 305 9.86 -15.46 -5.00
CA PRO A 305 9.79 -16.13 -6.29
C PRO A 305 11.17 -16.17 -6.96
N THR A 306 11.38 -17.12 -7.87
CA THR A 306 12.52 -16.98 -8.80
C THR A 306 12.24 -15.90 -9.83
N GLU A 307 13.30 -15.38 -10.45
CA GLU A 307 13.17 -14.44 -11.56
C GLU A 307 12.28 -15.00 -12.68
N ALA A 308 12.45 -16.28 -13.00
CA ALA A 308 11.67 -16.95 -14.03
C ALA A 308 10.22 -17.15 -13.63
N GLU A 309 9.93 -17.52 -12.38
CA GLU A 309 8.56 -17.61 -11.86
C GLU A 309 7.86 -16.27 -11.92
N TRP A 310 8.56 -15.20 -11.56
CA TRP A 310 8.02 -13.84 -11.57
C TRP A 310 7.65 -13.41 -13.00
N GLU A 311 8.55 -13.56 -13.98
CA GLU A 311 8.27 -13.15 -15.37
C GLU A 311 7.17 -14.01 -16.01
N TYR A 312 7.18 -15.33 -15.78
CA TYR A 312 6.13 -16.23 -16.24
C TYR A 312 4.75 -15.81 -15.73
N ALA A 313 4.68 -15.48 -14.44
CA ALA A 313 3.47 -15.03 -13.78
C ALA A 313 3.02 -13.65 -14.28
N ALA A 314 3.94 -12.68 -14.42
CA ALA A 314 3.66 -11.35 -14.96
C ALA A 314 3.05 -11.44 -16.37
N ARG A 315 3.58 -12.35 -17.19
CA ARG A 315 3.11 -12.67 -18.55
C ARG A 315 1.90 -13.60 -18.60
N SER A 316 1.13 -13.74 -17.52
CA SER A 316 -0.07 -14.58 -17.48
C SER A 316 0.18 -16.02 -17.98
N ARG A 317 1.20 -16.69 -17.41
CA ARG A 317 1.73 -18.00 -17.83
C ARG A 317 2.50 -17.93 -19.16
N GLY A 318 3.35 -16.92 -19.29
CA GLY A 318 4.30 -16.83 -20.39
C GLY A 318 3.73 -16.41 -21.75
N LYS A 319 2.55 -15.78 -21.78
CA LYS A 319 2.01 -15.16 -22.99
C LYS A 319 2.95 -14.07 -23.49
N ASN A 320 2.81 -13.72 -24.77
CA ASN A 320 3.57 -12.62 -25.37
C ASN A 320 3.00 -11.24 -24.95
N HIS A 321 3.03 -10.96 -23.65
CA HIS A 321 2.57 -9.70 -23.06
C HIS A 321 3.76 -8.80 -22.74
N LYS A 322 3.72 -7.55 -23.19
CA LYS A 322 4.79 -6.57 -22.93
C LYS A 322 4.75 -6.07 -21.48
N TYR A 323 3.55 -5.86 -20.95
CA TYR A 323 3.24 -5.49 -19.57
C TYR A 323 2.28 -6.53 -18.98
N SER A 324 2.09 -6.55 -17.67
CA SER A 324 1.19 -7.53 -17.03
C SER A 324 -0.27 -7.43 -17.53
N TRP A 325 -0.71 -6.23 -17.89
CA TRP A 325 -2.02 -5.95 -18.50
C TRP A 325 -2.06 -6.16 -20.04
N GLY A 326 -1.00 -6.67 -20.65
CA GLY A 326 -0.92 -6.94 -22.09
C GLY A 326 0.02 -6.00 -22.84
N ALA A 327 -0.22 -5.80 -24.15
CA ALA A 327 0.63 -4.98 -25.02
C ALA A 327 0.10 -3.55 -25.27
N GLY A 328 -1.02 -3.20 -24.65
CA GLY A 328 -1.71 -1.91 -24.83
C GLY A 328 -1.08 -0.75 -24.07
N GLY A 329 -1.82 0.37 -24.00
CA GLY A 329 -1.46 1.54 -23.19
C GLY A 329 -1.39 1.24 -21.68
N PRO A 330 -0.95 2.21 -20.88
CA PRO A 330 -0.73 2.01 -19.45
C PRO A 330 -2.04 1.77 -18.70
N ALA A 331 -2.01 0.85 -17.73
CA ALA A 331 -3.17 0.47 -16.93
C ALA A 331 -2.82 0.15 -15.46
N GLY A 332 -1.67 0.62 -14.98
CA GLY A 332 -1.15 0.39 -13.63
C GLY A 332 -0.43 1.62 -13.10
N ASN A 333 0.12 1.54 -11.88
CA ASN A 333 0.80 2.67 -11.26
C ASN A 333 2.23 2.85 -11.80
N VAL A 334 2.47 3.90 -12.59
CA VAL A 334 3.71 4.08 -13.37
C VAL A 334 4.09 5.56 -13.46
N ALA A 335 5.28 5.87 -13.98
CA ALA A 335 5.65 7.27 -14.19
C ALA A 335 4.71 7.94 -15.20
N ASP A 336 3.94 8.93 -14.76
CA ASP A 336 2.84 9.50 -15.53
C ASP A 336 2.71 11.03 -15.33
N ALA A 337 1.57 11.61 -15.71
CA ALA A 337 1.32 13.04 -15.55
C ALA A 337 1.33 13.51 -14.09
N SER A 338 0.94 12.66 -13.13
CA SER A 338 0.94 13.01 -11.70
C SER A 338 2.36 13.17 -11.18
N LEU A 339 3.27 12.27 -11.57
CA LEU A 339 4.69 12.35 -11.22
C LEU A 339 5.35 13.59 -11.84
N LYS A 340 5.03 13.90 -13.11
CA LYS A 340 5.55 15.07 -13.82
C LYS A 340 5.13 16.39 -13.16
N ARG A 341 3.92 16.47 -12.61
CA ARG A 341 3.45 17.63 -11.82
C ARG A 341 4.20 17.76 -10.51
N GLN A 342 4.48 16.64 -9.81
CA GLN A 342 5.20 16.66 -8.53
C GLN A 342 6.68 17.03 -8.71
N PHE A 343 7.32 16.60 -9.81
CA PHE A 343 8.73 16.82 -10.07
C PHE A 343 8.96 17.55 -11.41
N PRO A 344 8.56 18.84 -11.52
CA PRO A 344 8.73 19.60 -12.75
C PRO A 344 10.23 19.75 -13.06
N GLY A 345 10.65 19.29 -14.25
CA GLY A 345 12.05 19.32 -14.68
C GLY A 345 12.85 18.03 -14.43
N ARG A 346 12.22 16.96 -13.94
CA ARG A 346 12.83 15.62 -13.97
C ARG A 346 13.04 15.19 -15.44
N PRO A 347 14.22 14.65 -15.82
CA PRO A 347 14.52 14.33 -17.22
C PRO A 347 13.98 12.97 -17.69
N TRP A 348 13.35 12.18 -16.82
CA TRP A 348 12.96 10.80 -17.12
C TRP A 348 11.67 10.73 -17.95
N PRO A 349 11.58 9.83 -18.94
CA PRO A 349 10.36 9.62 -19.71
C PRO A 349 9.20 9.18 -18.81
N ILE A 350 8.01 9.69 -19.11
CA ILE A 350 6.75 9.27 -18.50
C ILE A 350 5.81 8.68 -19.57
N TRP A 351 4.71 8.08 -19.14
CA TRP A 351 3.56 7.81 -19.98
C TRP A 351 2.77 9.09 -20.25
N GLU A 352 3.05 9.74 -21.38
CA GLU A 352 2.33 10.96 -21.78
C GLU A 352 0.84 10.65 -22.04
N GLY A 353 -0.03 11.54 -21.54
CA GLY A 353 -1.48 11.39 -21.67
C GLY A 353 -2.13 10.38 -20.70
N TYR A 354 -1.38 9.87 -19.71
CA TYR A 354 -1.88 9.00 -18.65
C TYR A 354 -1.76 9.67 -17.28
N ASP A 355 -2.73 9.40 -16.42
CA ASP A 355 -2.77 9.82 -15.02
C ASP A 355 -3.50 8.74 -14.22
N ASP A 356 -2.76 8.03 -13.38
CA ASP A 356 -3.22 6.91 -12.55
C ASP A 356 -3.82 7.38 -11.21
N GLY A 357 -3.68 8.68 -10.89
CA GLY A 357 -4.15 9.29 -9.65
C GLY A 357 -3.20 9.15 -8.44
N TYR A 358 -2.00 8.58 -8.62
CA TYR A 358 -1.03 8.26 -7.57
C TYR A 358 0.38 8.73 -7.95
N VAL A 359 0.85 9.80 -7.30
CA VAL A 359 2.21 10.33 -7.48
C VAL A 359 3.31 9.35 -7.04
N PHE A 360 3.00 8.53 -6.03
CA PHE A 360 3.88 7.51 -5.45
C PHE A 360 3.19 6.15 -5.54
N THR A 361 3.40 5.25 -4.58
CA THR A 361 2.71 3.96 -4.54
C THR A 361 1.19 4.12 -4.49
N ALA A 362 0.49 3.16 -5.08
CA ALA A 362 -0.94 2.96 -4.87
C ALA A 362 -1.17 1.82 -3.85
N PRO A 363 -2.38 1.73 -3.26
CA PRO A 363 -2.77 0.53 -2.52
C PRO A 363 -2.60 -0.72 -3.40
N ALA A 364 -2.06 -1.79 -2.84
CA ALA A 364 -1.89 -3.04 -3.58
C ALA A 364 -3.25 -3.58 -4.02
N GLY A 365 -3.34 -4.04 -5.26
CA GLY A 365 -4.59 -4.47 -5.88
C GLY A 365 -5.47 -3.34 -6.41
N LYS A 366 -4.97 -2.11 -6.50
CA LYS A 366 -5.77 -0.96 -6.96
C LYS A 366 -6.16 -1.04 -8.43
N PHE A 367 -5.28 -1.56 -9.27
CA PHE A 367 -5.46 -1.67 -10.72
C PHE A 367 -6.00 -3.04 -11.11
N ALA A 368 -6.35 -3.23 -12.38
CA ALA A 368 -6.84 -4.52 -12.83
C ALA A 368 -5.74 -5.59 -12.72
N PRO A 369 -6.07 -6.83 -12.30
CA PRO A 369 -5.10 -7.91 -12.31
C PRO A 369 -4.82 -8.38 -13.73
N ASN A 370 -3.74 -9.14 -13.90
CA ASN A 370 -3.54 -9.92 -15.11
C ASN A 370 -4.53 -11.11 -15.18
N GLU A 371 -4.46 -11.93 -16.24
CA GLU A 371 -5.42 -13.02 -16.45
C GLU A 371 -5.39 -14.12 -15.39
N LEU A 372 -4.35 -14.15 -14.54
CA LEU A 372 -4.25 -15.10 -13.44
C LEU A 372 -4.89 -14.56 -12.15
N GLY A 373 -5.26 -13.28 -12.11
CA GLY A 373 -5.68 -12.63 -10.87
C GLY A 373 -4.52 -12.07 -10.03
N LEU A 374 -3.31 -11.96 -10.61
CA LEU A 374 -2.16 -11.31 -9.96
C LEU A 374 -2.18 -9.81 -10.25
N TYR A 375 -2.03 -9.01 -9.21
CA TYR A 375 -2.07 -7.55 -9.28
C TYR A 375 -0.66 -6.96 -9.27
N ASP A 376 -0.54 -5.77 -9.86
CA ASP A 376 0.64 -4.91 -9.78
C ASP A 376 1.96 -5.58 -10.20
N MET A 377 1.90 -6.61 -11.04
CA MET A 377 3.09 -7.25 -11.66
C MET A 377 3.79 -6.31 -12.66
N THR A 378 3.39 -5.04 -12.74
CA THR A 378 3.98 -4.00 -13.57
C THR A 378 3.72 -2.66 -12.90
N GLY A 379 4.77 -1.94 -12.53
CA GLY A 379 4.66 -0.68 -11.81
C GLY A 379 4.52 -0.85 -10.30
N ASN A 380 3.97 0.17 -9.63
CA ASN A 380 3.85 0.32 -8.18
C ASN A 380 5.21 0.24 -7.45
N VAL A 381 5.77 -0.94 -7.19
CA VAL A 381 7.14 -1.09 -6.66
C VAL A 381 7.90 -2.17 -7.40
N PHE A 382 9.22 -1.98 -7.52
CA PHE A 382 10.11 -3.05 -7.93
C PHE A 382 10.06 -4.17 -6.91
N GLU A 383 10.17 -5.41 -7.36
CA GLU A 383 10.04 -6.56 -6.49
C GLU A 383 11.31 -7.40 -6.44
N TRP A 384 11.81 -7.63 -5.21
CA TRP A 384 12.90 -8.56 -4.96
C TRP A 384 12.49 -10.00 -5.32
N VAL A 385 13.36 -10.68 -6.07
CA VAL A 385 13.26 -12.12 -6.35
C VAL A 385 14.46 -12.88 -5.77
N SER A 386 14.44 -14.21 -5.75
CA SER A 386 15.48 -14.99 -5.07
C SER A 386 16.86 -14.94 -5.73
N ASP A 387 16.88 -14.73 -7.04
CA ASP A 387 18.02 -14.98 -7.92
C ASP A 387 19.14 -13.96 -7.71
N TRP A 388 20.38 -14.43 -7.84
CA TRP A 388 21.51 -13.53 -8.06
C TRP A 388 21.42 -12.94 -9.48
N TYR A 389 21.66 -11.65 -9.62
CA TYR A 389 21.71 -10.99 -10.91
C TYR A 389 23.07 -11.25 -11.58
N HIS A 390 23.00 -11.57 -12.88
CA HIS A 390 24.14 -11.58 -13.76
C HIS A 390 23.66 -11.20 -15.18
N GLN A 391 24.37 -10.28 -15.82
CA GLN A 391 23.97 -9.71 -17.12
C GLN A 391 23.89 -10.78 -18.23
N ASP A 392 24.77 -11.80 -18.19
CA ASP A 392 24.83 -12.84 -19.22
C ASP A 392 24.07 -14.12 -18.86
N TYR A 393 23.34 -14.16 -17.73
CA TYR A 393 22.77 -15.43 -17.21
C TYR A 393 21.86 -16.13 -18.23
N TYR A 394 21.08 -15.37 -19.01
CA TYR A 394 20.15 -15.91 -20.00
C TYR A 394 20.84 -16.75 -21.08
N LYS A 395 22.14 -16.53 -21.36
CA LYS A 395 22.91 -17.32 -22.33
C LYS A 395 23.19 -18.75 -21.85
N SER A 396 23.15 -18.97 -20.53
CA SER A 396 23.48 -20.25 -19.89
C SER A 396 22.38 -20.75 -18.94
N SER A 397 21.22 -20.10 -18.96
CA SER A 397 20.09 -20.43 -18.09
C SER A 397 19.62 -21.87 -18.36
N PRO A 398 19.50 -22.72 -17.33
CA PRO A 398 18.94 -24.04 -17.51
C PRO A 398 17.45 -23.93 -17.86
N LYS A 399 16.98 -24.85 -18.70
CA LYS A 399 15.59 -24.88 -19.15
C LYS A 399 14.60 -25.12 -17.99
N GLU A 400 14.90 -26.04 -17.09
CA GLU A 400 13.95 -26.48 -16.05
C GLU A 400 14.17 -25.72 -14.74
N ASN A 401 13.15 -24.99 -14.29
CA ASN A 401 13.09 -24.29 -13.00
C ASN A 401 14.38 -23.52 -12.62
N PRO A 402 14.88 -22.61 -13.48
CA PRO A 402 16.11 -21.86 -13.20
C PRO A 402 16.00 -21.06 -11.90
N GLN A 403 17.13 -20.98 -11.20
CA GLN A 403 17.27 -20.37 -9.86
C GLN A 403 18.30 -19.22 -9.85
N GLY A 404 18.71 -18.77 -11.04
CA GLY A 404 19.81 -17.82 -11.19
C GLY A 404 21.19 -18.50 -11.07
N PRO A 405 22.27 -17.70 -11.14
CA PRO A 405 23.61 -18.13 -10.76
C PRO A 405 23.68 -18.52 -9.27
N GLY A 406 24.60 -19.43 -8.91
CA GLY A 406 24.78 -19.87 -7.53
C GLY A 406 25.30 -18.79 -6.56
N SER A 407 25.93 -17.73 -7.09
CA SER A 407 26.44 -16.59 -6.34
C SER A 407 26.46 -15.33 -7.20
N GLY A 408 26.52 -14.16 -6.56
CA GLY A 408 26.61 -12.87 -7.24
C GLY A 408 26.80 -11.73 -6.25
N GLN A 409 26.97 -10.53 -6.78
CA GLN A 409 27.05 -9.30 -5.99
C GLN A 409 25.67 -8.68 -5.78
N TYR A 410 24.79 -8.80 -6.77
CA TYR A 410 23.50 -8.12 -6.81
C TYR A 410 22.36 -9.13 -6.86
N LYS A 411 21.22 -8.81 -6.24
CA LYS A 411 19.97 -9.55 -6.37
C LYS A 411 19.10 -8.94 -7.45
N VAL A 412 18.33 -9.79 -8.12
CA VAL A 412 17.43 -9.35 -9.19
C VAL A 412 16.23 -8.59 -8.63
N LEU A 413 15.83 -7.54 -9.34
CA LEU A 413 14.57 -6.80 -9.19
C LEU A 413 13.76 -6.90 -10.48
N ARG A 414 12.43 -7.01 -10.35
CA ARG A 414 11.50 -7.09 -11.48
C ARG A 414 10.34 -6.11 -11.35
N GLY A 415 9.72 -5.75 -12.48
CA GLY A 415 8.41 -5.10 -12.55
C GLY A 415 8.36 -3.58 -12.66
N GLY A 416 9.45 -2.88 -12.36
CA GLY A 416 9.44 -1.42 -12.36
C GLY A 416 8.70 -0.86 -11.14
N SER A 417 8.44 0.46 -11.10
CA SER A 417 7.77 1.11 -9.96
C SER A 417 6.86 2.25 -10.40
N TRP A 418 6.22 2.93 -9.46
CA TRP A 418 5.50 4.20 -9.63
C TRP A 418 6.34 5.28 -10.32
N SER A 419 7.67 5.14 -10.32
CA SER A 419 8.60 6.06 -10.99
C SER A 419 9.20 5.50 -12.30
N GLY A 420 8.75 4.33 -12.75
CA GLY A 420 9.26 3.63 -13.92
C GLY A 420 8.64 4.13 -15.23
N SER A 421 9.49 4.34 -16.24
CA SER A 421 9.06 4.72 -17.59
C SER A 421 8.44 3.55 -18.35
N PRO A 422 7.82 3.76 -19.53
CA PRO A 422 7.35 2.65 -20.38
C PRO A 422 8.37 1.56 -20.63
N ARG A 423 9.67 1.90 -20.66
CA ARG A 423 10.74 0.94 -20.87
C ARG A 423 11.04 0.13 -19.61
N ASP A 424 10.95 0.73 -18.43
CA ASP A 424 11.42 0.16 -17.16
C ASP A 424 10.36 -0.69 -16.45
N VAL A 425 9.15 -0.74 -16.99
CA VAL A 425 8.01 -1.48 -16.41
C VAL A 425 7.62 -2.68 -17.30
N ARG A 426 8.41 -3.02 -18.33
CA ARG A 426 8.12 -4.19 -19.17
C ARG A 426 8.25 -5.47 -18.34
N ALA A 427 7.50 -6.50 -18.69
CA ALA A 427 7.57 -7.80 -18.00
C ALA A 427 8.96 -8.45 -18.13
N SER A 428 9.68 -8.21 -19.23
CA SER A 428 11.07 -8.65 -19.42
C SER A 428 12.11 -7.77 -18.73
N ASP A 429 11.72 -6.57 -18.29
CA ASP A 429 12.63 -5.64 -17.66
C ASP A 429 13.18 -6.25 -16.37
N ARG A 430 14.49 -6.09 -16.18
CA ARG A 430 15.22 -6.64 -15.07
C ARG A 430 16.30 -5.66 -14.66
N ASP A 431 16.54 -5.63 -13.36
CA ASP A 431 17.59 -4.82 -12.77
C ASP A 431 18.31 -5.63 -11.68
N GLY A 432 19.53 -5.21 -11.34
CA GLY A 432 20.35 -5.83 -10.31
C GLY A 432 20.72 -4.79 -9.26
N ASN A 433 20.45 -5.08 -7.99
CA ASN A 433 20.81 -4.17 -6.92
C ASN A 433 21.42 -4.88 -5.71
N ASP A 434 22.16 -4.14 -4.89
CA ASP A 434 22.81 -4.68 -3.69
C ASP A 434 21.73 -5.26 -2.77
N PRO A 435 21.88 -6.49 -2.25
CA PRO A 435 20.89 -7.09 -1.36
C PRO A 435 20.62 -6.27 -0.09
N ALA A 436 21.53 -5.38 0.30
CA ALA A 436 21.36 -4.47 1.43
C ALA A 436 20.70 -3.13 1.07
N ASN A 437 20.47 -2.84 -0.22
CA ASN A 437 19.82 -1.61 -0.62
C ASN A 437 18.31 -1.62 -0.35
N ARG A 438 17.79 -0.43 -0.06
CA ARG A 438 16.47 -0.19 0.52
C ARG A 438 15.91 1.12 -0.04
N LEU A 439 15.47 1.09 -1.30
CA LEU A 439 14.88 2.26 -1.97
C LEU A 439 13.39 2.34 -1.67
N ASN A 440 12.84 3.55 -1.67
CA ASN A 440 11.39 3.77 -1.50
C ASN A 440 10.54 3.42 -2.74
N ILE A 441 11.16 2.79 -3.73
CA ILE A 441 10.55 2.21 -4.93
C ILE A 441 10.66 0.68 -4.95
N MET A 442 11.22 0.05 -3.91
CA MET A 442 11.47 -1.39 -3.84
C MET A 442 10.64 -2.03 -2.71
N GLY A 443 9.94 -3.10 -3.06
CA GLY A 443 9.21 -4.01 -2.18
C GLY A 443 9.43 -5.46 -2.61
N PHE A 444 8.46 -6.33 -2.34
CA PHE A 444 8.54 -7.75 -2.71
C PHE A 444 7.18 -8.42 -2.61
N ARG A 445 7.06 -9.61 -3.21
CA ARG A 445 5.97 -10.57 -2.95
C ARG A 445 6.55 -11.96 -2.64
N LEU A 446 5.69 -12.85 -2.13
CA LEU A 446 6.10 -14.20 -1.73
C LEU A 446 5.61 -15.26 -2.72
N ALA A 447 6.31 -16.40 -2.75
CA ALA A 447 5.91 -17.60 -3.45
C ALA A 447 6.06 -18.84 -2.55
N PHE A 448 5.42 -19.94 -2.94
CA PHE A 448 5.70 -21.27 -2.40
C PHE A 448 5.29 -22.35 -3.40
N SER A 449 5.92 -23.52 -3.34
CA SER A 449 5.54 -24.66 -4.19
C SER A 449 4.38 -25.47 -3.58
N PRO A 450 3.47 -26.05 -4.39
CA PRO A 450 2.47 -27.00 -3.92
C PRO A 450 3.12 -28.18 -3.19
N ARG A 451 2.34 -28.88 -2.36
CA ARG A 451 2.81 -30.04 -1.61
C ARG A 451 2.76 -31.30 -2.46
#